data_AF-A0A938XXG5-F1
#
_entry.id   AF-A0A938XXG5-F1
#
_cell.length_a   1.000
_cell.length_b   1.000
_cell.length_c   1.000
_cell.angle_alpha   90.00
_cell.angle_beta   90.00
_cell.angle_gamma   90.00
#
_symmetry.space_group_name_H-M   'P 1'
#
loop_
_entity.id
_entity.type
_entity.pdbx_description
1 polymer ?
#
loop_
_entity_poly.entity_id
_entity_poly.type
_entity_poly.pdbx_seq_one_letter_code
_entity_poly.pdbx_strand_id
1 'polypeptide(L)'
;MRSQKNDRTVNVTYIEAPLEKVWWSIATPEGSDSYLTDRVYTTGSYQNPQVGDQYTLYYGDIINHSTIMACEPNRLFALSDSYKSMNPDGTIQTFELRTTFTTEQMEDGFVKLTIEVVGFRYDVTGQWVRECLEMGWRRSLMNLKSVLELGLDLRKEMFSYPRLGIANCTVNEFQTAATGVPVGQGNYLIEVHQNSPADLAGLRPGDVIVKIDGCPVPNYPAFVRAISRFYDQVRPVPITYLRDGITYETTADLSTDDRFTGLVDLTADSYENLKRKREYLASQRSASGQIWKKPTEDAGEPR
;
A
#
# COMPACT_ATOMS: atom_id res chain seq x y z
N MET A 1 12.30 -27.73 9.57
CA MET A 1 11.97 -26.78 8.48
C MET A 1 10.46 -26.54 8.51
N ARG A 2 9.99 -25.48 9.19
CA ARG A 2 8.60 -25.04 9.03
C ARG A 2 8.50 -24.37 7.65
N SER A 3 7.60 -24.85 6.81
CA SER A 3 7.33 -24.37 5.45
C SER A 3 7.18 -22.83 5.44
N GLN A 4 7.94 -22.15 4.58
CA GLN A 4 7.85 -20.73 4.21
C GLN A 4 6.52 -20.42 3.53
N LYS A 5 5.38 -20.67 4.17
CA LYS A 5 4.07 -20.66 3.50
C LYS A 5 3.58 -19.25 3.10
N ASN A 6 4.38 -18.21 3.30
CA ASN A 6 3.93 -16.83 3.44
C ASN A 6 4.95 -15.78 2.91
N ASP A 7 5.94 -16.19 2.13
CA ASP A 7 7.00 -15.32 1.57
C ASP A 7 6.72 -14.86 0.13
N ARG A 8 5.50 -15.13 -0.36
CA ARG A 8 5.06 -14.74 -1.69
C ARG A 8 3.59 -14.34 -1.75
N THR A 9 3.24 -13.61 -2.81
CA THR A 9 1.85 -13.35 -3.22
C THR A 9 1.68 -13.79 -4.66
N VAL A 10 0.47 -14.24 -5.01
CA VAL A 10 0.13 -14.62 -6.39
C VAL A 10 -1.22 -14.02 -6.73
N ASN A 11 -1.25 -13.16 -7.75
CA ASN A 11 -2.47 -12.63 -8.32
C ASN A 11 -2.66 -13.17 -9.74
N VAL A 12 -3.87 -13.63 -10.05
CA VAL A 12 -4.21 -14.17 -11.37
C VAL A 12 -5.43 -13.44 -11.91
N THR A 13 -5.40 -13.07 -13.19
CA THR A 13 -6.54 -12.53 -13.93
C THR A 13 -6.61 -13.16 -15.32
N TYR A 14 -7.81 -13.13 -15.91
CA TYR A 14 -8.08 -13.59 -17.27
C TYR A 14 -8.61 -12.39 -18.06
N ILE A 15 -7.95 -12.06 -19.16
CA ILE A 15 -8.18 -10.84 -19.93
C ILE A 15 -8.61 -11.22 -21.36
N GLU A 16 -9.72 -10.66 -21.80
CA GLU A 16 -10.23 -10.75 -23.16
C GLU A 16 -9.54 -9.70 -24.04
N ALA A 17 -8.25 -9.90 -24.30
CA ALA A 17 -7.44 -9.04 -25.16
C ALA A 17 -6.33 -9.85 -25.83
N PRO A 18 -5.79 -9.39 -26.98
CA PRO A 18 -4.68 -10.07 -27.63
C PRO A 18 -3.46 -10.19 -26.69
N LEU A 19 -2.76 -11.34 -26.76
CA LEU A 19 -1.59 -11.64 -25.93
C LEU A 19 -0.51 -10.56 -26.03
N GLU A 20 -0.25 -10.05 -27.23
CA GLU A 20 0.70 -8.97 -27.47
C GLU A 20 0.32 -7.67 -26.76
N LYS A 21 -0.98 -7.40 -26.58
CA LYS A 21 -1.46 -6.20 -25.90
C LYS A 21 -1.35 -6.33 -24.39
N VAL A 22 -1.64 -7.51 -23.85
CA VAL A 22 -1.40 -7.83 -22.43
C VAL A 22 0.08 -7.74 -22.12
N TRP A 23 0.93 -8.35 -22.96
CA TRP A 23 2.38 -8.27 -22.84
C TRP A 23 2.91 -6.83 -22.90
N TRP A 24 2.47 -6.06 -23.90
CA TRP A 24 2.83 -4.65 -24.02
C TRP A 24 2.52 -3.88 -22.74
N SER A 25 1.36 -4.13 -22.14
CA SER A 25 0.89 -3.46 -20.92
C SER A 25 1.80 -3.71 -19.73
N ILE A 26 2.31 -4.94 -19.55
CA ILE A 26 3.13 -5.29 -18.39
C ILE A 26 4.63 -5.05 -18.58
N ALA A 27 5.13 -5.08 -19.82
CA ALA A 27 6.57 -5.11 -20.10
C ALA A 27 7.14 -3.75 -20.54
N THR A 28 6.32 -2.85 -21.09
CA THR A 28 6.79 -1.56 -21.61
C THR A 28 6.46 -0.40 -20.67
N PRO A 29 7.22 0.72 -20.72
CA PRO A 29 6.91 1.91 -19.94
C PRO A 29 5.52 2.49 -20.26
N GLU A 30 5.20 2.65 -21.55
CA GLU A 30 3.89 3.18 -21.99
C GLU A 30 2.73 2.23 -21.61
N GLY A 31 2.98 0.93 -21.69
CA GLY A 31 2.03 -0.07 -21.24
C GLY A 31 1.75 0.03 -19.74
N SER A 32 2.80 0.16 -18.93
CA SER A 32 2.68 0.30 -17.48
C SER A 32 1.90 1.56 -17.11
N ASP A 33 2.19 2.68 -17.80
CA ASP A 33 1.51 3.97 -17.60
C ASP A 33 0.00 3.90 -17.91
N SER A 34 -0.41 2.97 -18.78
CA SER A 34 -1.81 2.84 -19.19
C SER A 34 -2.74 2.30 -18.10
N TYR A 35 -2.21 1.62 -17.07
CA TYR A 35 -3.06 0.98 -16.06
C TYR A 35 -2.51 1.00 -14.62
N LEU A 36 -1.21 1.20 -14.44
CA LEU A 36 -0.51 0.94 -13.17
C LEU A 36 0.21 2.17 -12.63
N THR A 37 1.02 2.83 -13.46
CA THR A 37 1.96 3.88 -13.04
C THR A 37 1.55 5.26 -13.53
N ASP A 38 1.92 6.30 -12.81
CA ASP A 38 1.76 7.68 -13.31
C ASP A 38 2.77 7.97 -14.42
N ARG A 39 3.99 7.45 -14.23
CA ARG A 39 5.08 7.54 -15.20
C ARG A 39 6.10 6.42 -15.00
N VAL A 40 6.65 5.92 -16.10
CA VAL A 40 7.85 5.09 -16.12
C VAL A 40 8.94 5.74 -16.97
N TYR A 41 10.16 5.74 -16.43
CA TYR A 41 11.38 6.04 -17.19
C TYR A 41 12.22 4.78 -17.33
N THR A 42 12.93 4.66 -18.44
CA THR A 42 13.86 3.54 -18.67
C THR A 42 15.23 4.03 -19.13
N THR A 43 16.28 3.28 -18.76
CA THR A 43 17.62 3.42 -19.34
C THR A 43 17.77 2.77 -20.72
N GLY A 44 16.82 1.91 -21.09
CA GLY A 44 16.81 1.13 -22.34
C GLY A 44 15.81 1.66 -23.36
N SER A 45 15.26 0.75 -24.17
CA SER A 45 14.24 1.10 -25.16
C SER A 45 12.84 1.11 -24.56
N TYR A 46 12.06 2.14 -24.91
CA TYR A 46 10.64 2.21 -24.52
C TYR A 46 9.77 1.16 -25.22
N GLN A 47 10.14 0.73 -26.44
CA GLN A 47 9.36 -0.27 -27.18
C GLN A 47 9.92 -1.68 -27.06
N ASN A 48 11.21 -1.83 -26.76
CA ASN A 48 11.89 -3.12 -26.81
C ASN A 48 12.71 -3.37 -25.53
N PRO A 49 12.05 -3.65 -24.38
CA PRO A 49 12.73 -3.94 -23.12
C PRO A 49 13.70 -5.11 -23.22
N GLN A 50 14.87 -4.97 -22.60
CA GLN A 50 15.91 -6.01 -22.54
C GLN A 50 16.33 -6.32 -21.11
N VAL A 51 16.82 -7.54 -20.89
CA VAL A 51 17.42 -7.91 -19.60
C VAL A 51 18.57 -6.96 -19.28
N GLY A 52 18.59 -6.43 -18.05
CA GLY A 52 19.55 -5.44 -17.58
C GLY A 52 19.09 -3.99 -17.70
N ASP A 53 18.04 -3.70 -18.48
CA ASP A 53 17.44 -2.37 -18.49
C ASP A 53 16.89 -2.02 -17.09
N GLN A 54 16.98 -0.74 -16.73
CA GLN A 54 16.48 -0.23 -15.46
C GLN A 54 15.26 0.63 -15.69
N TYR A 55 14.21 0.37 -14.91
CA TYR A 55 12.97 1.14 -14.86
C TYR A 55 12.91 1.95 -13.58
N THR A 56 12.45 3.20 -13.69
CA THR A 56 12.02 4.00 -12.55
C THR A 56 10.53 4.25 -12.70
N LEU A 57 9.74 3.61 -11.84
CA LEU A 57 8.29 3.61 -11.86
C LEU A 57 7.76 4.50 -10.73
N TYR A 58 6.82 5.37 -11.07
CA TYR A 58 6.16 6.27 -10.12
C TYR A 58 4.71 5.82 -9.87
N TYR A 59 4.36 5.70 -8.58
CA TYR A 59 3.00 5.41 -8.10
C TYR A 59 2.65 6.43 -7.00
N GLY A 60 2.23 7.62 -7.41
CA GLY A 60 2.02 8.77 -6.52
C GLY A 60 3.29 9.09 -5.74
N ASP A 61 3.28 8.86 -4.43
CA ASP A 61 4.44 9.10 -3.56
C ASP A 61 5.37 7.88 -3.36
N ILE A 62 5.19 6.82 -4.14
CA ILE A 62 6.06 5.64 -4.16
C ILE A 62 6.90 5.65 -5.44
N ILE A 63 8.20 5.41 -5.28
CA ILE A 63 9.11 5.18 -6.40
C ILE A 63 9.60 3.73 -6.34
N ASN A 64 9.50 2.99 -7.44
CA ASN A 64 10.17 1.70 -7.57
C ASN A 64 11.31 1.83 -8.58
N HIS A 65 12.53 1.47 -8.17
CA HIS A 65 13.62 1.25 -9.11
C HIS A 65 13.74 -0.24 -9.37
N SER A 66 13.45 -0.63 -10.61
CA SER A 66 13.45 -2.03 -11.02
C SER A 66 14.54 -2.32 -12.04
N THR A 67 15.15 -3.49 -11.96
CA THR A 67 16.01 -4.02 -13.03
C THR A 67 15.32 -5.20 -13.70
N ILE A 68 15.29 -5.21 -15.04
CA ILE A 68 14.72 -6.32 -15.80
C ILE A 68 15.64 -7.54 -15.68
N MET A 69 15.12 -8.60 -15.08
CA MET A 69 15.82 -9.87 -14.83
C MET A 69 15.52 -10.93 -15.87
N ALA A 70 14.31 -10.89 -16.45
CA ALA A 70 13.90 -11.76 -17.56
C ALA A 70 12.95 -10.99 -18.49
N CYS A 71 13.12 -11.16 -19.79
CA CYS A 71 12.25 -10.60 -20.82
C CYS A 71 12.11 -11.62 -21.95
N GLU A 72 11.06 -12.43 -21.88
CA GLU A 72 10.65 -13.37 -22.93
C GLU A 72 9.32 -12.88 -23.50
N PRO A 73 9.31 -12.25 -24.70
CA PRO A 73 8.11 -11.68 -25.30
C PRO A 73 6.90 -12.60 -25.23
N ASN A 74 5.76 -12.04 -24.80
CA ASN A 74 4.48 -12.72 -24.67
C ASN A 74 4.45 -13.90 -23.68
N ARG A 75 5.46 -14.07 -22.83
CA ARG A 75 5.56 -15.22 -21.92
C ARG A 75 5.98 -14.88 -20.51
N LEU A 76 7.14 -14.24 -20.32
CA LEU A 76 7.77 -14.06 -19.01
C LEU A 76 8.44 -12.69 -18.91
N PHE A 77 8.04 -11.91 -17.91
CA PHE A 77 8.71 -10.66 -17.57
C PHE A 77 9.02 -10.65 -16.08
N ALA A 78 10.27 -10.41 -15.69
CA ALA A 78 10.65 -10.42 -14.28
C ALA A 78 11.47 -9.19 -13.91
N LEU A 79 11.17 -8.61 -12.76
CA LEU A 79 11.78 -7.40 -12.23
C LEU A 79 12.39 -7.69 -10.85
N SER A 80 13.61 -7.19 -10.62
CA SER A 80 14.17 -7.02 -9.28
C SER A 80 13.85 -5.61 -8.83
N ASP A 81 13.00 -5.47 -7.82
CA ASP A 81 12.38 -4.21 -7.41
C ASP A 81 13.01 -3.65 -6.13
N SER A 82 13.19 -2.33 -6.09
CA SER A 82 13.56 -1.57 -4.90
C SER A 82 12.52 -0.46 -4.70
N TYR A 83 11.45 -0.80 -3.96
CA TYR A 83 10.38 0.13 -3.63
C TYR A 83 10.82 1.09 -2.54
N LYS A 84 10.74 2.38 -2.81
CA LYS A 84 10.96 3.48 -1.87
C LYS A 84 9.62 4.11 -1.55
N SER A 85 9.12 3.86 -0.34
CA SER A 85 7.89 4.45 0.18
C SER A 85 8.22 5.64 1.06
N MET A 86 7.56 6.77 0.85
CA MET A 86 7.72 7.96 1.69
C MET A 86 6.65 7.99 2.78
N ASN A 87 7.07 8.01 4.04
CA ASN A 87 6.17 8.16 5.17
C ASN A 87 5.61 9.60 5.25
N PRO A 88 4.51 9.82 5.99
CA PRO A 88 3.95 11.16 6.17
C PRO A 88 4.91 12.19 6.79
N ASP A 89 5.95 11.73 7.49
CA ASP A 89 7.01 12.55 8.07
C ASP A 89 8.18 12.86 7.11
N GLY A 90 8.16 12.30 5.90
CA GLY A 90 9.20 12.47 4.87
C GLY A 90 10.32 11.42 4.92
N THR A 91 10.35 10.54 5.91
CA THR A 91 11.32 9.42 5.96
C THR A 91 11.03 8.42 4.83
N ILE A 92 12.09 7.79 4.31
CA ILE A 92 11.99 6.81 3.22
C ILE A 92 12.29 5.42 3.76
N GLN A 93 11.38 4.48 3.48
CA GLN A 93 11.61 3.07 3.72
C GLN A 93 11.78 2.33 2.39
N THR A 94 12.80 1.46 2.32
CA THR A 94 13.10 0.65 1.14
C THR A 94 12.69 -0.80 1.32
N PHE A 95 12.08 -1.39 0.29
CA PHE A 95 11.71 -2.79 0.22
C PHE A 95 12.25 -3.43 -1.06
N GLU A 96 13.09 -4.44 -0.88
CA GLU A 96 13.67 -5.22 -1.97
C GLU A 96 12.80 -6.44 -2.24
N LEU A 97 12.24 -6.54 -3.45
CA LEU A 97 11.31 -7.59 -3.86
C LEU A 97 11.65 -8.08 -5.26
N ARG A 98 10.98 -9.15 -5.68
CA ARG A 98 11.00 -9.58 -7.08
C ARG A 98 9.58 -9.81 -7.56
N THR A 99 9.21 -9.15 -8.63
CA THR A 99 7.92 -9.31 -9.32
C THR A 99 8.12 -10.10 -10.61
N THR A 100 7.31 -11.13 -10.83
CA THR A 100 7.33 -11.96 -12.03
C THR A 100 5.94 -12.00 -12.64
N PHE A 101 5.85 -11.65 -13.91
CA PHE A 101 4.66 -11.72 -14.73
C PHE A 101 4.79 -12.89 -15.69
N THR A 102 3.76 -13.74 -15.73
CA THR A 102 3.66 -14.85 -16.69
C THR A 102 2.34 -14.75 -17.45
N THR A 103 2.42 -14.84 -18.77
CA THR A 103 1.25 -14.83 -19.65
C THR A 103 1.08 -16.17 -20.35
N GLU A 104 -0.16 -16.61 -20.49
CA GLU A 104 -0.55 -17.87 -21.15
C GLU A 104 -1.80 -17.61 -22.00
N GLN A 105 -1.75 -17.97 -23.29
CA GLN A 105 -2.93 -17.91 -24.17
C GLN A 105 -3.84 -19.12 -23.87
N MET A 106 -5.08 -18.85 -23.51
CA MET A 106 -6.09 -19.88 -23.24
C MET A 106 -6.82 -20.29 -24.53
N GLU A 107 -7.37 -21.50 -24.55
CA GLU A 107 -8.11 -22.06 -25.70
C GLU A 107 -9.39 -21.27 -26.02
N ASP A 108 -10.01 -20.66 -25.02
CA ASP A 108 -11.23 -19.85 -25.13
C ASP A 108 -10.97 -18.40 -25.59
N GLY A 109 -9.71 -18.09 -25.94
CA GLY A 109 -9.30 -16.77 -26.43
C GLY A 109 -8.84 -15.80 -25.35
N PHE A 110 -9.04 -16.11 -24.07
CA PHE A 110 -8.55 -15.27 -22.98
C PHE A 110 -7.03 -15.39 -22.81
N VAL A 111 -6.41 -14.34 -22.26
CA VAL A 111 -5.02 -14.38 -21.79
C VAL A 111 -5.03 -14.48 -20.28
N LYS A 112 -4.44 -15.54 -19.75
CA LYS A 112 -4.19 -15.69 -18.32
C LYS A 112 -2.90 -14.95 -17.96
N LEU A 113 -3.01 -13.96 -17.10
CA LEU A 113 -1.89 -13.22 -16.53
C LEU A 113 -1.72 -13.59 -15.06
N THR A 114 -0.54 -14.08 -14.71
CA THR A 114 -0.14 -14.38 -13.33
C THR A 114 0.96 -13.43 -12.90
N ILE A 115 0.79 -12.79 -11.74
CA ILE A 115 1.81 -11.98 -11.09
C ILE A 115 2.20 -12.66 -9.78
N GLU A 116 3.47 -13.05 -9.68
CA GLU A 116 4.07 -13.52 -8.44
C GLU A 116 5.03 -12.47 -7.88
N VAL A 117 4.87 -12.14 -6.59
CA VAL A 117 5.82 -11.29 -5.87
C VAL A 117 6.45 -12.09 -4.75
N VAL A 118 7.77 -12.05 -4.64
CA VAL A 118 8.56 -12.73 -3.59
C VAL A 118 9.54 -11.78 -2.92
N GLY A 119 10.12 -12.22 -1.80
CA GLY A 119 11.19 -11.49 -1.09
C GLY A 119 10.73 -10.77 0.18
N PHE A 120 9.49 -10.99 0.62
CA PHE A 120 8.97 -10.36 1.83
C PHE A 120 9.77 -10.80 3.07
N ARG A 121 10.11 -9.82 3.92
CA ARG A 121 10.76 -10.10 5.21
C ARG A 121 9.85 -10.95 6.10
N TYR A 122 10.46 -11.81 6.90
CA TYR A 122 9.73 -12.59 7.90
C TYR A 122 9.60 -11.81 9.22
N ASP A 123 8.94 -10.66 9.14
CA ASP A 123 8.64 -9.78 10.26
C ASP A 123 7.26 -9.10 10.05
N VAL A 124 6.83 -8.30 11.02
CA VAL A 124 5.54 -7.60 10.99
C VAL A 124 5.43 -6.64 9.80
N THR A 125 6.53 -5.97 9.47
CA THR A 125 6.56 -5.03 8.34
C THR A 125 6.51 -5.76 7.01
N GLY A 126 7.25 -6.86 6.86
CA GLY A 126 7.22 -7.70 5.65
C GLY A 126 5.85 -8.32 5.42
N GLN A 127 5.13 -8.66 6.49
CA GLN A 127 3.72 -9.06 6.38
C GLN A 127 2.83 -7.91 5.88
N TRP A 128 2.94 -6.71 6.45
CA TRP A 128 2.18 -5.56 5.99
C TRP A 128 2.44 -5.27 4.51
N VAL A 129 3.71 -5.24 4.10
CA VAL A 129 4.10 -5.04 2.69
C VAL A 129 3.49 -6.12 1.79
N ARG A 130 3.50 -7.38 2.23
CA ARG A 130 2.89 -8.51 1.51
C ARG A 130 1.39 -8.30 1.30
N GLU A 131 0.64 -8.05 2.37
CA GLU A 131 -0.83 -7.90 2.32
C GLU A 131 -1.24 -6.63 1.55
N CYS A 132 -0.47 -5.55 1.71
CA CYS A 132 -0.65 -4.30 0.97
C CYS A 132 -0.43 -4.51 -0.53
N LEU A 133 0.70 -5.11 -0.93
CA LEU A 133 1.01 -5.37 -2.33
C LEU A 133 0.09 -6.40 -2.97
N GLU A 134 -0.32 -7.44 -2.23
CA GLU A 134 -1.32 -8.41 -2.74
C GLU A 134 -2.61 -7.70 -3.13
N MET A 135 -3.12 -6.83 -2.25
CA MET A 135 -4.34 -6.07 -2.51
C MET A 135 -4.14 -5.00 -3.59
N GLY A 136 -2.97 -4.35 -3.62
CA GLY A 136 -2.58 -3.40 -4.66
C GLY A 136 -2.60 -4.04 -6.04
N TRP A 137 -1.89 -5.15 -6.21
CA TRP A 137 -1.89 -5.93 -7.46
C TRP A 137 -3.27 -6.42 -7.86
N ARG A 138 -4.09 -6.86 -6.90
CA ARG A 138 -5.48 -7.25 -7.18
C ARG A 138 -6.26 -6.10 -7.82
N ARG A 139 -6.16 -4.88 -7.28
CA ARG A 139 -6.83 -3.69 -7.85
C ARG A 139 -6.21 -3.32 -9.20
N SER A 140 -4.88 -3.30 -9.31
CA SER A 140 -4.21 -2.97 -10.57
C SER A 140 -4.55 -3.94 -11.70
N LEU A 141 -4.69 -5.23 -11.43
CA LEU A 141 -5.12 -6.21 -12.43
C LEU A 141 -6.58 -6.05 -12.83
N MET A 142 -7.45 -5.64 -11.90
CA MET A 142 -8.83 -5.25 -12.26
C MET A 142 -8.84 -4.01 -13.16
N ASN A 143 -7.96 -3.04 -12.89
CA ASN A 143 -7.82 -1.88 -13.74
C ASN A 143 -7.27 -2.23 -15.12
N LEU A 144 -6.24 -3.08 -15.21
CA LEU A 144 -5.71 -3.57 -16.48
C LEU A 144 -6.81 -4.21 -17.33
N LYS A 145 -7.61 -5.08 -16.71
CA LYS A 145 -8.75 -5.72 -17.38
C LYS A 145 -9.74 -4.67 -17.91
N SER A 146 -10.10 -3.68 -17.09
CA SER A 146 -10.98 -2.56 -17.48
C SER A 146 -10.42 -1.74 -18.64
N VAL A 147 -9.13 -1.41 -18.61
CA VAL A 147 -8.45 -0.65 -19.68
C VAL A 147 -8.44 -1.43 -20.98
N LEU A 148 -8.09 -2.72 -20.94
CA LEU A 148 -7.94 -3.53 -22.15
C LEU A 148 -9.27 -3.98 -22.76
N GLU A 149 -10.29 -4.24 -21.94
CA GLU A 149 -11.59 -4.75 -22.42
C GLU A 149 -12.60 -3.64 -22.70
N LEU A 150 -12.53 -2.54 -21.94
CA LEU A 150 -13.54 -1.48 -21.96
C LEU A 150 -12.97 -0.11 -22.32
N GLY A 151 -11.64 0.06 -22.35
CA GLY A 151 -11.01 1.36 -22.56
C GLY A 151 -11.16 2.33 -21.38
N LEU A 152 -11.45 1.80 -20.17
CA LEU A 152 -11.71 2.60 -18.97
C LEU A 152 -10.57 2.45 -17.96
N ASP A 153 -9.86 3.55 -17.70
CA ASP A 153 -8.90 3.65 -16.60
C ASP A 153 -9.63 4.09 -15.32
N LEU A 154 -9.69 3.19 -14.35
CA LEU A 154 -10.39 3.31 -13.07
C LEU A 154 -9.43 3.45 -11.89
N ARG A 155 -8.14 3.77 -12.11
CA ARG A 155 -7.15 3.92 -11.03
C ARG A 155 -7.63 4.89 -9.95
N LYS A 156 -8.17 6.03 -10.35
CA LYS A 156 -8.61 7.05 -9.39
C LYS A 156 -9.69 6.48 -8.47
N GLU A 157 -10.73 5.89 -9.03
CA GLU A 157 -11.85 5.28 -8.30
C GLU A 157 -11.37 4.10 -7.43
N MET A 158 -10.43 3.31 -7.94
CA MET A 158 -9.90 2.15 -7.23
C MET A 158 -8.96 2.53 -6.09
N PHE A 159 -8.23 3.63 -6.12
CA PHE A 159 -7.22 3.93 -5.10
C PHE A 159 -7.58 5.10 -4.17
N SER A 160 -8.54 5.94 -4.57
CA SER A 160 -8.95 7.17 -3.85
C SER A 160 -9.88 6.94 -2.65
N TYR A 161 -9.99 5.71 -2.15
CA TYR A 161 -10.77 5.45 -0.94
C TYR A 161 -10.21 6.21 0.28
N PRO A 162 -11.04 6.57 1.28
CA PRO A 162 -10.53 7.29 2.43
C PRO A 162 -9.61 6.40 3.30
N ARG A 163 -8.89 6.99 4.24
CA ARG A 163 -7.83 6.35 5.03
C ARG A 163 -7.96 6.71 6.51
N LEU A 164 -7.39 5.84 7.35
CA LEU A 164 -7.24 6.07 8.78
C LEU A 164 -5.88 6.67 9.18
N GLY A 165 -4.91 6.68 8.25
CA GLY A 165 -3.52 7.10 8.52
C GLY A 165 -2.79 6.14 9.46
N ILE A 166 -2.81 4.85 9.11
CA ILE A 166 -2.21 3.76 9.87
C ILE A 166 -1.41 2.83 8.95
N ALA A 167 -0.46 2.10 9.54
CA ALA A 167 0.08 0.87 8.96
C ALA A 167 -0.48 -0.32 9.75
N ASN A 168 -1.11 -1.29 9.08
CA ASN A 168 -1.73 -2.43 9.73
C ASN A 168 -1.57 -3.74 8.96
N CYS A 169 -1.56 -4.86 9.67
CA CYS A 169 -1.60 -6.19 9.05
C CYS A 169 -2.64 -7.08 9.74
N THR A 170 -3.01 -8.16 9.08
CA THR A 170 -3.85 -9.21 9.67
C THR A 170 -3.11 -9.84 10.85
N VAL A 171 -3.80 -10.10 11.97
CA VAL A 171 -3.18 -10.77 13.12
C VAL A 171 -2.61 -12.14 12.72
N ASN A 172 -1.33 -12.37 12.98
CA ASN A 172 -0.69 -13.69 12.84
C ASN A 172 -0.06 -14.16 14.17
N GLU A 173 0.75 -15.22 14.13
CA GLU A 173 1.42 -15.79 15.32
C GLU A 173 2.21 -14.75 16.14
N PHE A 174 2.89 -13.79 15.48
CA PHE A 174 3.64 -12.72 16.14
C PHE A 174 2.74 -11.79 16.94
N GLN A 175 1.66 -11.28 16.32
CA GLN A 175 0.73 -10.37 17.00
C GLN A 175 -0.14 -11.09 18.02
N THR A 176 -0.46 -12.36 17.78
CA THR A 176 -1.22 -13.19 18.72
C THR A 176 -0.50 -13.27 20.06
N ALA A 177 0.82 -13.51 20.04
CA ALA A 177 1.63 -13.57 21.25
C ALA A 177 1.65 -12.25 22.03
N ALA A 178 1.57 -11.11 21.33
CA ALA A 178 1.60 -9.79 21.95
C ALA A 178 0.23 -9.31 22.45
N THR A 179 -0.86 -9.68 21.76
CA THR A 179 -2.20 -9.09 21.97
C THR A 179 -3.22 -10.05 22.58
N GLY A 180 -2.95 -11.36 22.54
CA GLY A 180 -3.92 -12.40 22.88
C GLY A 180 -5.01 -12.63 21.84
N VAL A 181 -5.01 -11.87 20.73
CA VAL A 181 -6.01 -12.02 19.66
C VAL A 181 -5.64 -13.20 18.76
N PRO A 182 -6.56 -14.12 18.44
CA PRO A 182 -6.25 -15.27 17.60
C PRO A 182 -5.80 -14.92 16.18
N VAL A 183 -5.00 -15.80 15.59
CA VAL A 183 -4.57 -15.71 14.18
C VAL A 183 -5.77 -15.53 13.25
N GLY A 184 -5.67 -14.57 12.32
CA GLY A 184 -6.69 -14.29 11.32
C GLY A 184 -7.93 -13.55 11.86
N GLN A 185 -7.83 -12.96 13.07
CA GLN A 185 -8.92 -12.20 13.67
C GLN A 185 -8.52 -10.74 13.90
N GLY A 186 -8.82 -9.89 12.92
CA GLY A 186 -8.66 -8.45 13.03
C GLY A 186 -7.38 -7.91 12.40
N ASN A 187 -7.21 -6.61 12.58
CA ASN A 187 -6.17 -5.81 11.95
C ASN A 187 -5.31 -5.15 13.01
N TYR A 188 -4.11 -5.68 13.21
CA TYR A 188 -3.14 -5.17 14.16
C TYR A 188 -2.53 -3.86 13.66
N LEU A 189 -2.53 -2.84 14.51
CA LEU A 189 -1.96 -1.53 14.22
C LEU A 189 -0.45 -1.55 14.52
N ILE A 190 0.35 -1.47 13.45
CA ILE A 190 1.81 -1.39 13.51
C ILE A 190 2.21 0.05 13.84
N GLU A 191 1.59 1.00 13.14
CA GLU A 191 1.84 2.43 13.28
C GLU A 191 0.53 3.20 13.18
N VAL A 192 0.44 4.28 13.94
CA VAL A 192 -0.61 5.29 13.85
C VAL A 192 0.07 6.63 13.64
N HIS A 193 -0.17 7.26 12.48
CA HIS A 193 0.52 8.51 12.15
C HIS A 193 -0.06 9.68 12.95
N GLN A 194 0.82 10.58 13.42
CA GLN A 194 0.39 11.73 14.21
C GLN A 194 -0.55 12.66 13.44
N ASN A 195 -1.62 13.12 14.11
CA ASN A 195 -2.70 13.93 13.54
C ASN A 195 -3.48 13.22 12.41
N SER A 196 -3.41 11.89 12.33
CA SER A 196 -4.27 11.09 11.45
C SER A 196 -5.66 10.92 12.05
N PRO A 197 -6.66 10.52 11.25
CA PRO A 197 -7.96 10.10 11.76
C PRO A 197 -7.89 9.08 12.91
N ALA A 198 -6.97 8.11 12.84
CA ALA A 198 -6.79 7.12 13.88
C ALA A 198 -6.21 7.72 15.17
N ASP A 199 -5.22 8.61 15.06
CA ASP A 199 -4.61 9.29 16.21
C ASP A 199 -5.64 10.18 16.93
N LEU A 200 -6.41 10.97 16.16
CA LEU A 200 -7.48 11.82 16.69
C LEU A 200 -8.61 11.00 17.34
N ALA A 201 -8.84 9.77 16.86
CA ALA A 201 -9.78 8.82 17.45
C ALA A 201 -9.21 8.07 18.69
N GLY A 202 -7.95 8.33 19.08
CA GLY A 202 -7.30 7.73 20.24
C GLY A 202 -6.79 6.29 20.03
N LEU A 203 -6.73 5.84 18.78
CA LEU A 203 -6.10 4.56 18.41
C LEU A 203 -4.59 4.66 18.57
N ARG A 204 -3.95 3.53 18.86
CA ARG A 204 -2.51 3.45 19.16
C ARG A 204 -1.88 2.22 18.50
N PRO A 205 -0.56 2.24 18.24
CA PRO A 205 0.17 1.02 17.91
C PRO A 205 -0.09 -0.06 18.96
N GLY A 206 -0.32 -1.30 18.50
CA GLY A 206 -0.70 -2.43 19.35
C GLY A 206 -2.20 -2.73 19.40
N ASP A 207 -3.06 -1.77 19.05
CA ASP A 207 -4.51 -2.02 18.94
C ASP A 207 -4.83 -3.03 17.83
N VAL A 208 -5.94 -3.75 17.96
CA VAL A 208 -6.46 -4.64 16.92
C VAL A 208 -7.87 -4.24 16.52
N ILE A 209 -8.04 -3.70 15.32
CA ILE A 209 -9.36 -3.34 14.78
C ILE A 209 -10.10 -4.61 14.33
N VAL A 210 -11.31 -4.82 14.86
CA VAL A 210 -12.12 -6.03 14.60
C VAL A 210 -13.44 -5.73 13.91
N LYS A 211 -13.96 -4.49 14.01
CA LYS A 211 -15.14 -4.04 13.25
C LYS A 211 -14.98 -2.59 12.80
N ILE A 212 -15.56 -2.31 11.64
CA ILE A 212 -15.75 -0.96 11.11
C ILE A 212 -17.21 -0.83 10.73
N ASP A 213 -17.89 0.18 11.27
CA ASP A 213 -19.32 0.44 11.04
C ASP A 213 -20.20 -0.79 11.26
N GLY A 214 -19.98 -1.47 12.39
CA GLY A 214 -20.67 -2.72 12.75
C GLY A 214 -20.29 -3.95 11.90
N CYS A 215 -19.57 -3.78 10.79
CA CYS A 215 -19.16 -4.87 9.92
C CYS A 215 -17.85 -5.52 10.41
N PRO A 216 -17.79 -6.85 10.58
CA PRO A 216 -16.57 -7.55 10.92
C PRO A 216 -15.46 -7.34 9.89
N VAL A 217 -14.25 -7.07 10.37
CA VAL A 217 -13.03 -6.93 9.54
C VAL A 217 -11.96 -7.92 10.00
N PRO A 218 -12.13 -9.23 9.73
CA PRO A 218 -11.24 -10.26 10.27
C PRO A 218 -9.82 -10.23 9.69
N ASN A 219 -9.60 -9.56 8.56
CA ASN A 219 -8.31 -9.51 7.90
C ASN A 219 -8.14 -8.21 7.09
N TYR A 220 -6.93 -8.01 6.59
CA TYR A 220 -6.53 -6.83 5.82
C TYR A 220 -7.42 -6.59 4.59
N PRO A 221 -7.74 -7.58 3.72
CA PRO A 221 -8.67 -7.37 2.63
C PRO A 221 -10.07 -6.93 3.08
N ALA A 222 -10.60 -7.48 4.18
CA ALA A 222 -11.89 -7.08 4.73
C ALA A 222 -11.87 -5.65 5.28
N PHE A 223 -10.78 -5.28 5.97
CA PHE A 223 -10.55 -3.92 6.44
C PHE A 223 -10.54 -2.91 5.29
N VAL A 224 -9.75 -3.18 4.26
CA VAL A 224 -9.63 -2.32 3.08
C VAL A 224 -11.00 -2.17 2.39
N ARG A 225 -11.76 -3.26 2.24
CA ARG A 225 -13.14 -3.19 1.69
C ARG A 225 -14.08 -2.37 2.55
N ALA A 226 -14.02 -2.53 3.87
CA ALA A 226 -14.88 -1.79 4.80
C ALA A 226 -14.64 -0.29 4.71
N ILE A 227 -13.37 0.14 4.75
CA ILE A 227 -12.99 1.55 4.58
C ILE A 227 -13.37 2.07 3.19
N SER A 228 -13.22 1.25 2.14
CA SER A 228 -13.54 1.65 0.76
C SER A 228 -15.01 2.03 0.52
N ARG A 229 -15.93 1.55 1.36
CA ARG A 229 -17.37 1.85 1.25
C ARG A 229 -17.71 3.31 1.59
N PHE A 230 -16.79 4.02 2.23
CA PHE A 230 -16.96 5.41 2.63
C PHE A 230 -16.38 6.40 1.61
N TYR A 231 -16.10 5.95 0.39
CA TYR A 231 -15.73 6.84 -0.71
C TYR A 231 -16.78 7.96 -0.86
N ASP A 232 -16.31 9.21 -0.96
CA ASP A 232 -17.11 10.44 -1.01
C ASP A 232 -18.08 10.66 0.18
N GLN A 233 -17.90 9.96 1.31
CA GLN A 233 -18.71 10.16 2.50
C GLN A 233 -17.93 10.90 3.58
N VAL A 234 -18.48 12.04 4.02
CA VAL A 234 -17.93 12.82 5.13
C VAL A 234 -18.81 12.58 6.36
N ARG A 235 -18.48 11.55 7.13
CA ARG A 235 -19.14 11.25 8.41
C ARG A 235 -18.20 10.51 9.37
N PRO A 236 -18.42 10.64 10.69
CA PRO A 236 -17.76 9.78 11.66
C PRO A 236 -18.11 8.31 11.44
N VAL A 237 -17.09 7.44 11.48
CA VAL A 237 -17.21 5.99 11.31
C VAL A 237 -16.93 5.29 12.64
N PRO A 238 -17.87 4.49 13.18
CA PRO A 238 -17.63 3.68 14.37
C PRO A 238 -16.56 2.61 14.13
N ILE A 239 -15.62 2.47 15.06
CA ILE A 239 -14.54 1.49 15.03
C ILE A 239 -14.57 0.72 16.34
N THR A 240 -14.69 -0.62 16.26
CA THR A 240 -14.51 -1.51 17.40
C THR A 240 -13.11 -2.11 17.34
N TYR A 241 -12.36 -1.99 18.43
CA TYR A 241 -10.99 -2.47 18.53
C TYR A 241 -10.70 -3.14 19.87
N LEU A 242 -9.66 -3.97 19.90
CA LEU A 242 -9.14 -4.60 21.10
C LEU A 242 -7.84 -3.92 21.52
N ARG A 243 -7.70 -3.66 22.82
CA ARG A 243 -6.47 -3.20 23.45
C ARG A 243 -6.31 -3.95 24.76
N ASP A 244 -5.18 -4.63 24.95
CA ASP A 244 -4.90 -5.45 26.13
C ASP A 244 -6.01 -6.47 26.45
N GLY A 245 -6.61 -7.06 25.39
CA GLY A 245 -7.71 -8.02 25.49
C GLY A 245 -9.09 -7.43 25.81
N ILE A 246 -9.20 -6.12 26.01
CA ILE A 246 -10.45 -5.41 26.30
C ILE A 246 -11.00 -4.82 25.02
N THR A 247 -12.32 -4.92 24.82
CA THR A 247 -13.02 -4.30 23.69
C THR A 247 -13.34 -2.84 23.97
N TYR A 248 -13.00 -1.98 23.01
CA TYR A 248 -13.28 -0.55 23.01
C TYR A 248 -13.99 -0.15 21.73
N GLU A 249 -14.65 0.99 21.78
CA GLU A 249 -15.25 1.65 20.63
C GLU A 249 -14.78 3.09 20.55
N THR A 250 -14.54 3.56 19.34
CA THR A 250 -14.26 4.96 19.02
C THR A 250 -14.93 5.34 17.72
N THR A 251 -14.90 6.62 17.37
CA THR A 251 -15.34 7.12 16.06
C THR A 251 -14.18 7.85 15.41
N ALA A 252 -13.95 7.59 14.12
CA ALA A 252 -12.93 8.27 13.35
C ALA A 252 -13.53 8.95 12.11
N ASP A 253 -13.06 10.17 11.82
CA ASP A 253 -13.38 10.88 10.59
C ASP A 253 -12.38 10.48 9.50
N LEU A 254 -12.78 9.55 8.64
CA LEU A 254 -11.89 9.05 7.59
C LEU A 254 -11.48 10.17 6.63
N SER A 255 -10.24 10.12 6.14
CA SER A 255 -9.67 11.20 5.33
C SER A 255 -9.18 10.74 3.97
N THR A 256 -9.44 11.53 2.93
CA THR A 256 -8.88 11.37 1.58
C THR A 256 -7.63 12.21 1.34
N ASP A 257 -7.05 12.77 2.41
CA ASP A 257 -5.84 13.57 2.35
C ASP A 257 -4.69 12.79 1.67
N ASP A 258 -3.99 13.47 0.77
CA ASP A 258 -2.93 12.91 -0.09
C ASP A 258 -1.78 12.29 0.71
N ARG A 259 -1.52 12.78 1.93
CA ARG A 259 -0.52 12.24 2.85
C ARG A 259 -0.84 10.82 3.32
N PHE A 260 -2.10 10.41 3.28
CA PHE A 260 -2.53 9.09 3.72
C PHE A 260 -2.95 8.19 2.56
N THR A 261 -3.47 8.77 1.47
CA THR A 261 -3.92 7.99 0.31
C THR A 261 -2.75 7.55 -0.57
N GLY A 262 -1.65 8.29 -0.57
CA GLY A 262 -0.50 8.10 -1.46
C GLY A 262 -0.76 8.55 -2.90
N LEU A 263 -2.00 8.99 -3.20
CA LEU A 263 -2.36 9.53 -4.50
C LEU A 263 -1.97 11.00 -4.57
N VAL A 264 -0.83 11.26 -5.19
CA VAL A 264 -0.31 12.61 -5.41
C VAL A 264 -0.29 12.88 -6.91
N ASP A 265 -0.78 14.05 -7.30
CA ASP A 265 -0.65 14.51 -8.68
C ASP A 265 0.79 15.00 -8.92
N LEU A 266 1.64 14.08 -9.37
CA LEU A 266 3.04 14.40 -9.72
C LEU A 266 3.17 15.28 -10.98
N THR A 267 2.10 15.49 -11.73
CA THR A 267 2.12 16.45 -12.85
C THR A 267 2.05 17.89 -12.36
N ALA A 268 1.48 18.10 -11.17
CA ALA A 268 1.37 19.40 -10.52
C ALA A 268 2.57 19.72 -9.60
N ASP A 269 3.15 18.72 -8.94
CA ASP A 269 4.27 18.89 -7.99
C ASP A 269 5.31 17.76 -8.13
N SER A 270 6.61 18.10 -8.21
CA SER A 270 7.65 17.07 -8.29
C SER A 270 7.78 16.28 -6.98
N TYR A 271 8.27 15.05 -7.08
CA TYR A 271 8.54 14.19 -5.91
C TYR A 271 9.46 14.87 -4.88
N GLU A 272 10.50 15.57 -5.33
CA GLU A 272 11.42 16.34 -4.49
C GLU A 272 10.72 17.51 -3.77
N ASN A 273 9.74 18.15 -4.40
CA ASN A 273 8.93 19.18 -3.77
C ASN A 273 8.02 18.59 -2.70
N LEU A 274 7.34 17.48 -3.02
CA LEU A 274 6.50 16.76 -2.08
C LEU A 274 7.29 16.32 -0.84
N LYS A 275 8.48 15.76 -1.05
CA LYS A 275 9.38 15.35 0.03
C LYS A 275 9.72 16.52 0.96
N ARG A 276 10.21 17.62 0.38
CA ARG A 276 10.55 18.84 1.15
C ARG A 276 9.36 19.38 1.92
N LYS A 277 8.16 19.36 1.33
CA LYS A 277 6.91 19.78 1.98
C LYS A 277 6.59 18.89 3.19
N ARG A 278 6.70 17.56 3.07
CA ARG A 278 6.45 16.61 4.17
C ARG A 278 7.48 16.77 5.30
N GLU A 279 8.77 16.85 4.97
CA GLU A 279 9.84 17.11 5.95
C GLU A 279 9.61 18.42 6.71
N TYR A 280 9.24 19.50 6.00
CA TYR A 280 8.92 20.78 6.62
C TYR A 280 7.72 20.65 7.58
N LEU A 281 6.62 20.03 7.16
CA LEU A 281 5.44 19.83 8.02
C LEU A 281 5.78 18.96 9.25
N ALA A 282 6.60 17.93 9.09
CA ALA A 282 7.07 17.09 10.19
C ALA A 282 7.95 17.87 11.19
N SER A 283 8.81 18.77 10.69
CA SER A 283 9.66 19.64 11.52
C SER A 283 8.82 20.62 12.36
N GLN A 284 7.77 21.20 11.77
CA GLN A 284 6.84 22.10 12.46
C GLN A 284 6.08 21.36 13.56
N ARG A 285 5.67 20.12 13.33
CA ARG A 285 5.02 19.27 14.34
C ARG A 285 5.94 18.96 15.51
N SER A 286 7.17 18.55 15.22
CA SER A 286 8.20 18.29 16.23
C SER A 286 8.51 19.54 17.07
N ALA A 287 8.57 20.72 16.45
CA ALA A 287 8.77 21.99 17.13
C ALA A 287 7.54 22.41 17.96
N SER A 288 6.33 22.24 17.44
CA SER A 288 5.08 22.51 18.18
C SER A 288 4.89 21.57 19.38
N GLY A 289 5.38 20.33 19.30
CA GLY A 289 5.42 19.37 20.42
C GLY A 289 6.42 19.75 21.52
N GLN A 290 7.44 20.58 21.22
CA GLN A 290 8.31 21.17 22.23
C GLN A 290 7.65 22.33 22.98
N ILE A 291 6.69 23.03 22.35
CA ILE A 291 6.01 24.20 22.96
C ILE A 291 5.00 23.76 24.05
N TRP A 292 4.59 22.49 24.09
CA TRP A 292 3.67 21.94 25.09
C TRP A 292 4.34 21.12 26.22
N LYS A 293 5.65 21.26 26.44
CA LYS A 293 6.22 20.90 27.75
C LYS A 293 5.96 22.06 28.72
N LYS A 294 4.86 21.98 29.49
CA LYS A 294 4.66 22.86 30.65
C LYS A 294 5.94 22.85 31.52
N PRO A 295 6.41 24.00 32.01
CA PRO A 295 7.40 24.02 33.08
C PRO A 295 6.80 23.26 34.27
N THR A 296 7.56 22.33 34.84
CA THR A 296 7.29 21.82 36.18
C THR A 296 7.48 22.98 37.15
N GLU A 297 6.37 23.63 37.53
CA GLU A 297 6.31 24.39 38.78
C GLU A 297 6.18 23.36 39.91
N ASP A 298 7.32 22.98 40.50
CA ASP A 298 7.36 22.79 41.96
C ASP A 298 8.80 22.81 42.45
N ALA A 299 9.15 23.88 43.16
CA ALA A 299 10.12 23.90 44.24
C ALA A 299 9.95 25.25 44.95
N GLY A 300 9.13 25.23 46.01
CA GLY A 300 9.01 26.36 46.93
C GLY A 300 10.37 26.85 47.42
N GLU A 301 10.49 28.17 47.50
CA GLU A 301 11.55 28.79 48.28
C GLU A 301 11.27 28.61 49.78
N PRO A 302 12.32 28.36 50.59
CA PRO A 302 12.18 28.26 52.03
C PRO A 302 12.18 29.66 52.67
N ARG A 303 11.15 29.95 53.47
CA ARG A 303 11.25 30.71 54.74
C ARG A 303 9.96 30.63 55.53
#